data_AF-A0A3A6PZ24-F1
#
_entry.id   AF-A0A3A6PZ24-F1
#
_cell.length_a   1.000
_cell.length_b   1.000
_cell.length_c   1.000
_cell.angle_alpha   90.00
_cell.angle_beta   90.00
_cell.angle_gamma   90.00
#
_symmetry.space_group_name_H-M   'P 1'
#
loop_
_entity.id
_entity.type
_entity.pdbx_description
1 polymer ?
#
loop_
_entity_poly.entity_id
_entity_poly.type
_entity_poly.pdbx_seq_one_letter_code
_entity_poly.pdbx_strand_id
1 'polypeptide(L)'
;MQLGILDLLGLATTLVFAIPVANFGVTKLLAGEAVVGAALLGVGVAMVVLPHYFLDPKRILVGLLRGLLPARLRGTVGNDDQPEQ
;
A
#
# COMPACT_ATOMS: atom_id res chain seq x y z
N MET A 1 -6.03 10.27 12.02
CA MET A 1 -5.88 9.85 10.61
C MET A 1 -7.08 8.97 10.29
N GLN A 2 -7.94 9.36 9.35
CA GLN A 2 -9.10 8.56 9.00
C GLN A 2 -8.67 7.56 7.92
N LEU A 3 -8.62 6.26 8.25
CA LEU A 3 -8.39 5.21 7.25
C LEU A 3 -9.55 5.25 6.26
N GLY A 4 -9.22 5.41 4.97
CA GLY A 4 -10.21 5.30 3.92
C GLY A 4 -10.71 3.86 3.78
N ILE A 5 -11.93 3.69 3.27
CA ILE A 5 -12.55 2.36 3.08
C ILE A 5 -11.65 1.46 2.21
N LEU A 6 -11.02 2.03 1.18
CA LEU A 6 -10.10 1.31 0.28
C LEU A 6 -8.84 0.85 1.00
N ASP A 7 -8.35 1.63 1.97
CA ASP A 7 -7.16 1.30 2.76
C ASP A 7 -7.47 0.16 3.73
N LEU A 8 -8.64 0.21 4.37
CA LEU A 8 -9.19 -0.89 5.17
C LEU A 8 -9.36 -2.17 4.35
N LEU A 9 -9.85 -2.07 3.11
CA LEU A 9 -10.05 -3.22 2.25
C LEU A 9 -8.70 -3.83 1.78
N GLY A 10 -7.73 -2.98 1.46
CA GLY A 10 -6.35 -3.39 1.14
C GLY A 10 -5.68 -4.09 2.33
N LEU A 11 -5.81 -3.53 3.53
CA LEU A 11 -5.31 -4.17 4.74
C LEU A 11 -6.03 -5.50 5.00
N ALA A 12 -7.36 -5.53 4.96
CA ALA A 12 -8.17 -6.71 5.22
C ALA A 12 -7.83 -7.86 4.26
N THR A 13 -7.67 -7.56 2.97
CA THR A 13 -7.29 -8.57 1.96
C THR A 13 -5.91 -9.16 2.24
N THR A 14 -4.90 -8.36 2.61
CA THR A 14 -3.60 -8.91 3.03
C THR A 14 -3.72 -9.75 4.30
N LEU A 15 -4.55 -9.31 5.26
CA LEU A 15 -4.76 -9.99 6.53
C LEU A 15 -5.35 -11.39 6.35
N VAL A 16 -6.27 -11.57 5.39
CA VAL A 16 -6.86 -12.88 5.08
C VAL A 16 -5.78 -13.94 4.78
N PHE A 17 -4.68 -13.54 4.14
CA PHE A 17 -3.54 -14.44 3.87
C PHE A 17 -2.52 -14.48 5.01
N ALA A 18 -2.30 -13.37 5.72
CA ALA A 18 -1.34 -13.31 6.81
C ALA A 18 -1.80 -14.09 8.06
N ILE A 19 -3.10 -14.09 8.37
CA ILE A 19 -3.66 -14.75 9.56
C ILE A 19 -3.35 -16.26 9.59
N PRO A 20 -3.57 -17.04 8.51
CA PRO A 20 -3.20 -18.46 8.48
C PRO A 20 -1.71 -18.70 8.77
N VAL A 21 -0.83 -17.91 8.15
CA VAL A 21 0.62 -18.03 8.34
C VAL A 21 1.01 -17.72 9.77
N ALA A 22 0.47 -16.64 10.33
CA ALA A 22 0.71 -16.26 11.72
C ALA A 22 0.20 -17.32 12.69
N ASN A 23 -1.01 -17.86 12.48
CA ASN A 23 -1.58 -18.91 13.33
C ASN A 23 -0.72 -20.19 13.32
N PHE A 24 -0.22 -20.58 12.16
CA PHE A 24 0.72 -21.70 12.06
C PHE A 24 2.04 -21.41 12.78
N GLY A 25 2.57 -20.19 12.66
CA GLY A 25 3.75 -19.73 13.38
C GLY A 25 3.58 -19.76 14.90
N VAL A 26 2.45 -19.29 15.42
CA VAL A 26 2.11 -19.38 16.86
C VAL A 26 2.06 -20.82 17.31
N THR A 27 1.38 -21.69 16.56
CA THR A 27 1.29 -23.13 16.89
C THR A 27 2.68 -23.77 16.96
N LYS A 28 3.57 -23.43 16.02
CA LYS A 28 4.96 -23.91 16.01
C LYS A 28 5.78 -23.39 17.19
N LEU A 29 5.56 -22.15 17.59
CA LEU A 29 6.19 -21.57 18.77
C LEU A 29 5.76 -22.30 20.05
N LEU A 30 4.46 -22.59 20.17
CA LEU A 30 3.90 -23.35 21.28
C LEU A 30 4.37 -24.81 21.31
N ALA A 31 4.69 -25.38 20.15
CA ALA A 31 5.27 -26.71 20.01
C ALA A 31 6.78 -26.77 20.34
N GLY A 32 7.41 -25.65 20.70
CA GLY A 32 8.85 -25.57 21.03
C GLY A 32 9.77 -25.32 19.82
N GLU A 33 9.22 -25.25 18.61
CA GLU A 33 9.98 -24.91 17.39
C GLU A 33 10.13 -23.39 17.25
N ALA A 34 10.87 -22.78 18.18
CA ALA A 34 10.97 -21.32 18.32
C ALA A 34 11.46 -20.61 17.05
N VAL A 35 12.47 -21.16 16.38
CA VAL A 35 13.04 -20.57 15.15
C VAL A 35 12.02 -20.57 14.02
N VAL A 36 11.35 -21.70 13.78
CA VAL A 36 10.36 -21.85 12.71
C VAL A 36 9.14 -20.97 13.00
N GLY A 37 8.63 -20.99 14.23
CA GLY A 37 7.50 -20.16 14.64
C GLY A 37 7.79 -18.66 14.49
N ALA A 38 8.95 -18.20 14.97
CA ALA A 38 9.34 -16.80 14.85
C ALA A 38 9.57 -16.37 13.40
N ALA A 39 10.17 -17.22 12.56
CA ALA A 39 10.35 -16.94 11.14
C ALA A 39 9.00 -16.77 10.43
N LEU A 40 8.05 -17.67 10.70
CA LEU A 40 6.70 -17.60 10.12
C LEU A 40 5.94 -16.36 10.59
N LEU A 41 6.05 -16.00 11.87
CA LEU A 41 5.47 -14.75 12.38
C LEU A 41 6.11 -13.53 11.71
N GLY A 42 7.42 -13.53 11.53
CA GLY A 42 8.14 -12.48 10.80
C GLY A 42 7.64 -12.34 9.36
N VAL A 43 7.41 -13.46 8.66
CA VAL A 43 6.82 -13.46 7.31
C VAL A 43 5.40 -12.90 7.33
N GLY A 44 4.56 -13.31 8.28
CA GLY A 44 3.18 -12.80 8.41
C GLY A 44 3.15 -11.28 8.65
N VAL A 45 4.04 -10.76 9.50
CA VAL A 45 4.18 -9.31 9.72
C VAL A 45 4.71 -8.61 8.46
N ALA A 46 5.72 -9.17 7.82
CA ALA A 46 6.27 -8.62 6.58
C ALA A 46 5.21 -8.55 5.48
N MET A 47 4.38 -9.58 5.30
CA MET A 47 3.28 -9.58 4.33
C MET A 47 2.34 -8.37 4.48
N VAL A 48 2.13 -7.88 5.70
CA VAL A 48 1.25 -6.73 5.97
C VAL A 48 2.01 -5.40 5.87
N VAL A 49 3.24 -5.35 6.38
CA VAL A 49 4.01 -4.09 6.54
C VAL A 49 4.78 -3.71 5.28
N LEU A 50 5.38 -4.68 4.58
CA LEU A 50 6.22 -4.43 3.41
C LEU A 50 5.49 -3.71 2.26
N PRO A 51 4.24 -4.08 1.91
CA PRO A 51 3.48 -3.38 0.87
C PRO A 51 3.29 -1.89 1.18
N HIS A 52 3.10 -1.55 2.46
CA HIS A 52 2.81 -0.18 2.87
C HIS A 52 4.03 0.75 2.75
N TYR A 53 5.25 0.21 2.87
CA TYR A 53 6.48 1.01 2.82
C TYR A 53 7.16 1.04 1.44
N PHE A 54 7.11 -0.07 0.68
CA PHE A 54 7.91 -0.18 -0.56
C PHE A 54 7.09 -0.08 -1.85
N LEU A 55 5.81 -0.44 -1.82
CA LEU A 55 4.97 -0.57 -3.02
C LEU A 55 3.76 0.36 -2.96
N ASP A 56 3.99 1.58 -2.50
CA ASP A 56 2.96 2.58 -2.25
C ASP A 56 2.15 2.84 -3.55
N PRO A 57 1.00 2.17 -3.74
CA PRO A 57 0.38 2.02 -5.06
C PRO A 57 -0.17 3.37 -5.54
N LYS A 58 -0.44 4.27 -4.59
CA LYS A 58 -0.87 5.64 -4.82
C LYS A 58 0.22 6.46 -5.49
N ARG A 59 1.48 6.31 -5.09
CA ARG A 59 2.61 6.99 -5.73
C ARG A 59 2.81 6.54 -7.17
N ILE A 60 2.75 5.22 -7.40
CA ILE A 60 2.91 4.64 -8.73
C ILE A 60 1.76 5.08 -9.64
N LEU A 61 0.53 5.00 -9.16
CA LEU A 61 -0.66 5.37 -9.92
C LEU A 61 -0.71 6.88 -10.22
N VAL A 62 -0.42 7.75 -9.24
CA VAL A 62 -0.35 9.21 -9.46
C VAL A 62 0.80 9.58 -10.40
N GLY A 63 1.96 8.91 -10.28
CA GLY A 63 3.09 9.08 -11.19
C GLY A 63 2.71 8.69 -12.63
N LEU A 64 2.04 7.56 -12.79
CA LEU A 64 1.57 7.08 -14.09
C LEU A 64 0.49 8.00 -14.69
N LEU A 65 -0.49 8.44 -13.89
CA LEU A 65 -1.49 9.42 -14.32
C LEU A 65 -0.82 10.74 -14.73
N ARG A 66 0.11 11.27 -13.93
CA ARG A 66 0.84 12.50 -14.27
C ARG A 66 1.68 12.37 -15.54
N GLY A 67 2.24 11.19 -15.79
CA GLY A 67 2.99 10.89 -17.00
C GLY A 67 2.11 10.75 -18.24
N LEU A 68 0.87 10.25 -18.09
CA LEU A 68 -0.11 10.10 -19.16
C LEU A 68 -1.01 11.32 -19.36
N LEU A 69 -1.03 12.29 -18.42
CA LEU A 69 -1.80 13.53 -18.57
C LEU A 69 -1.12 14.44 -19.61
N PRO A 70 -1.70 14.63 -20.80
CA PRO A 70 -1.07 15.39 -21.86
C PRO A 70 -0.93 16.87 -21.47
N ALA A 71 0.24 17.44 -21.72
CA ALA A 71 0.58 18.84 -21.44
C ALA A 71 -0.42 19.85 -22.06
N ARG A 72 -1.19 19.43 -23.07
CA ARG A 72 -2.26 20.19 -23.72
C ARG A 72 -3.38 20.64 -22.77
N LEU A 73 -3.60 19.95 -21.64
CA LEU A 73 -4.61 20.33 -20.63
C LEU A 73 -4.10 21.34 -19.59
N ARG A 74 -2.80 21.65 -19.59
CA ARG A 74 -2.17 22.52 -18.59
C ARG A 74 -2.05 23.98 -19.05
N GLY A 75 -2.25 24.25 -20.35
CA GLY A 75 -2.02 25.57 -20.97
C GLY A 75 -3.22 26.51 -21.05
N THR A 76 -4.44 26.07 -20.71
CA THR A 76 -5.65 26.87 -20.94
C THR A 76 -6.14 27.68 -19.74
N VAL A 77 -5.40 27.73 -18.63
CA VAL A 77 -5.82 28.44 -17.39
C VAL A 77 -4.95 29.69 -17.12
N GLY A 78 -4.10 30.10 -18.05
CA GLY A 78 -3.10 31.16 -17.81
C GLY A 78 -3.12 32.36 -18.75
N ASN A 79 -4.10 32.51 -19.66
CA ASN A 79 -4.01 33.55 -20.70
C ASN A 79 -5.29 34.38 -20.94
N ASP A 80 -6.24 34.39 -20.00
CA ASP A 80 -7.45 35.22 -20.09
C ASP A 80 -7.38 36.52 -19.26
N ASP A 81 -6.28 36.77 -18.53
CA ASP A 81 -6.08 37.99 -17.73
C ASP A 81 -4.99 38.90 -18.34
N GLN A 82 -5.14 39.28 -19.61
CA GLN A 82 -4.45 40.45 -20.15
C GLN A 82 -5.49 41.51 -20.56
N PRO A 83 -5.87 42.42 -19.66
CA PRO A 83 -6.58 43.63 -20.06
C PRO A 83 -5.53 44.62 -20.56
N GLU A 84 -5.27 44.67 -21.86
CA GLU A 84 -4.43 45.73 -22.43
C GLU A 84 -5.08 46.40 -23.65
N GLN A 85 -5.67 47.55 -23.32
CA GLN A 85 -5.76 48.82 -24.06
C GLN A 85 -6.92 49.02 -25.05
#